data_AF-A0A519WXB4-F1
#
_entry.id   AF-A0A519WXB4-F1
#
_cell.length_a   1.000
_cell.length_b   1.000
_cell.length_c   1.000
_cell.angle_alpha   90.00
_cell.angle_beta   90.00
_cell.angle_gamma   90.00
#
_symmetry.space_group_name_H-M   'P 1'
#
loop_
_entity.id
_entity.type
_entity.pdbx_description
1 polymer ?
#
loop_
_entity_poly.entity_id
_entity_poly.type
_entity_poly.pdbx_seq_one_letter_code
_entity_poly.pdbx_strand_id
1 'polypeptide(L)'
;MNREELIVLADRILNKEASEAEISAYNAWYNSFQESGEMPVINEADKKKILYARISSSIDSEVSVKRLSNGRFKIGIWAAAAAVAFLAIGIYFFNAPLNADKSKTADLAASTGSIKPGRNTAKLTLANGKSIDLSESKTGVVIDVAGLKYSDETAIAATQANDLKKDGLMSIAT
;
A
#
# COMPACT_ATOMS: atom_id res chain seq x y z
N MET A 1 -69.40 -27.99 35.56
CA MET A 1 -69.12 -26.55 35.68
C MET A 1 -69.77 -25.84 34.51
N ASN A 2 -70.54 -24.78 34.76
CA ASN A 2 -71.30 -24.11 33.69
C ASN A 2 -70.46 -23.02 32.98
N ARG A 3 -70.82 -22.65 31.76
CA ARG A 3 -70.05 -21.69 30.94
C ARG A 3 -69.92 -20.31 31.60
N GLU A 4 -70.96 -19.86 32.28
CA GLU A 4 -70.97 -18.56 32.97
C GLU A 4 -70.03 -18.54 34.18
N GLU A 5 -70.00 -19.63 34.96
CA GLU A 5 -69.10 -19.78 36.11
C GLU A 5 -67.62 -19.77 35.68
N LEU A 6 -67.31 -20.36 34.52
CA LEU A 6 -65.97 -20.37 33.95
C LEU A 6 -65.49 -18.97 33.57
N ILE A 7 -66.37 -18.15 32.98
CA ILE A 7 -66.03 -16.78 32.58
C ILE A 7 -65.75 -15.93 33.82
N VAL A 8 -66.59 -16.05 34.86
CA VAL A 8 -66.40 -15.34 36.13
C VAL A 8 -65.10 -15.77 36.83
N LEU A 9 -64.79 -17.07 36.83
CA LEU A 9 -63.55 -17.56 37.42
C LEU A 9 -62.31 -17.15 36.63
N ALA A 10 -62.37 -17.16 35.29
CA ALA A 10 -61.27 -16.69 34.44
C ALA A 10 -60.97 -15.20 34.66
N ASP A 11 -62.01 -14.37 34.82
CA ASP A 11 -61.86 -12.93 35.10
C ASP A 11 -61.22 -12.68 36.48
N ARG A 12 -61.68 -13.41 37.52
CA ARG A 12 -61.10 -13.30 38.87
C ARG A 12 -59.65 -13.78 38.94
N ILE A 13 -59.30 -14.83 38.18
CA ILE A 13 -57.92 -15.30 38.06
C ILE A 13 -57.04 -14.25 37.36
N LEU A 14 -57.55 -13.61 36.29
CA LEU A 14 -56.85 -12.56 35.56
C LEU A 14 -56.55 -11.35 36.46
N ASN A 15 -57.51 -10.97 37.31
CA ASN A 15 -57.40 -9.87 38.25
C ASN A 15 -56.61 -10.23 39.53
N LYS A 16 -56.09 -11.46 39.67
CA LYS A 16 -55.38 -11.99 40.85
C LYS A 16 -56.21 -12.02 42.15
N GLU A 17 -57.53 -12.07 42.04
CA GLU A 17 -58.48 -12.08 43.18
C GLU A 17 -59.11 -13.47 43.42
N ALA A 18 -58.63 -14.49 42.70
CA ALA A 18 -59.11 -15.85 42.84
C ALA A 18 -58.45 -16.56 44.04
N SER A 19 -59.26 -17.31 44.78
CA SER A 19 -58.83 -18.21 45.84
C SER A 19 -58.09 -19.44 45.27
N GLU A 20 -57.23 -20.06 46.07
CA GLU A 20 -56.53 -21.30 45.69
C GLU A 20 -57.52 -22.44 45.34
N ALA A 21 -58.66 -22.51 46.03
CA ALA A 21 -59.72 -23.47 45.73
C ALA A 21 -60.37 -23.22 44.35
N GLU A 22 -60.50 -21.96 43.96
CA GLU A 22 -61.08 -21.52 42.68
C GLU A 22 -60.13 -21.79 41.52
N ILE A 23 -58.83 -21.56 41.73
CA ILE A 23 -57.76 -21.90 40.79
C ILE A 23 -57.72 -23.42 40.56
N SER A 24 -57.84 -24.21 41.63
CA SER A 24 -57.86 -25.68 41.54
C SER A 24 -59.08 -26.19 40.75
N ALA A 25 -60.27 -25.63 41.00
CA ALA A 25 -61.49 -25.98 40.25
C ALA A 25 -61.37 -25.65 38.75
N TYR A 26 -60.79 -24.49 38.41
CA TYR A 26 -60.52 -24.10 37.03
C TYR A 26 -59.52 -25.04 36.35
N ASN A 27 -58.42 -25.37 37.04
CA ASN A 27 -57.40 -26.28 36.50
C ASN A 27 -57.94 -27.71 36.32
N ALA A 28 -58.77 -28.20 37.24
CA ALA A 28 -59.42 -29.50 37.11
C ALA A 28 -60.33 -29.56 35.87
N TRP A 29 -61.12 -28.51 35.63
CA TRP A 29 -61.92 -28.38 34.41
C TRP A 29 -61.04 -28.29 33.15
N TYR A 30 -60.00 -27.47 33.16
CA TYR A 30 -59.08 -27.32 32.04
C TYR A 30 -58.35 -28.64 31.70
N ASN A 31 -57.92 -29.39 32.71
CA ASN A 31 -57.28 -30.69 32.53
C ASN A 31 -58.26 -31.74 31.98
N SER A 32 -59.52 -31.74 32.43
CA SER A 32 -60.55 -32.63 31.86
C SER A 32 -60.83 -32.35 30.38
N PHE A 33 -60.63 -31.09 29.95
CA PHE A 33 -60.79 -30.67 28.57
C PHE A 33 -59.56 -31.02 27.69
N GLN A 34 -58.36 -31.07 28.29
CA GLN A 34 -57.14 -31.52 27.60
C GLN A 34 -57.11 -33.04 27.41
N GLU A 35 -57.69 -33.79 28.36
CA GLU A 35 -57.73 -35.25 28.33
C GLU A 35 -58.76 -35.80 27.33
N SER A 36 -59.83 -35.06 27.03
CA SER A 36 -60.82 -35.43 26.01
C SER A 36 -60.29 -35.31 24.57
N GLY A 37 -59.12 -34.69 24.35
CA GLY A 37 -58.50 -34.52 23.04
C GLY A 37 -59.24 -33.54 22.11
N GLU A 38 -60.37 -33.00 22.54
CA GLU A 38 -61.10 -31.95 21.83
C GLU A 38 -60.53 -30.59 22.24
N MET A 39 -59.44 -30.17 21.60
CA MET A 39 -59.04 -28.76 21.65
C MET A 39 -60.22 -27.89 21.17
N PRO A 40 -60.52 -26.74 21.80
CA PRO A 40 -61.51 -25.84 21.23
C PRO A 40 -60.93 -25.47 19.87
N VAL A 41 -61.71 -25.55 18.79
CA VAL A 41 -61.22 -25.20 17.46
C VAL A 41 -60.83 -23.73 17.47
N ILE A 42 -59.58 -23.45 17.84
CA ILE A 42 -58.90 -22.20 17.58
C ILE A 42 -58.60 -22.35 16.09
N ASN A 43 -59.46 -21.78 15.25
CA ASN A 43 -59.18 -21.66 13.82
C ASN A 43 -57.70 -21.25 13.67
N GLU A 44 -56.99 -21.79 12.69
CA GLU A 44 -55.57 -21.50 12.49
C GLU A 44 -55.32 -19.97 12.47
N ALA A 45 -56.31 -19.20 12.00
CA ALA A 45 -56.36 -17.75 12.09
C ALA A 45 -56.34 -17.20 13.52
N ASP A 46 -57.16 -17.74 14.43
CA ASP A 46 -57.23 -17.32 15.82
C ASP A 46 -55.98 -17.76 16.61
N LYS A 47 -55.43 -18.94 16.30
CA LYS A 47 -54.16 -19.41 16.88
C LYS A 47 -53.01 -18.50 16.47
N LYS A 48 -52.95 -18.12 15.19
CA LYS A 48 -52.01 -17.12 14.68
C LYS A 48 -52.20 -15.79 15.39
N LYS A 49 -53.43 -15.30 15.55
CA LYS A 49 -53.72 -14.02 16.21
C LYS A 49 -53.22 -13.98 17.66
N ILE A 50 -53.42 -15.05 18.42
CA ILE A 50 -52.95 -15.17 19.81
C ILE A 50 -51.41 -15.25 19.87
N LEU A 51 -50.78 -16.03 18.97
CA LEU A 51 -49.33 -16.11 18.84
C LEU A 51 -48.72 -14.75 18.49
N TYR A 52 -49.30 -14.04 17.51
CA TYR A 52 -48.88 -12.70 17.12
C TYR A 52 -49.01 -11.71 18.28
N ALA A 53 -50.13 -11.72 19.02
CA ALA A 53 -50.35 -10.83 20.16
C ALA A 53 -49.33 -11.05 21.28
N ARG A 54 -48.97 -12.32 21.57
CA ARG A 54 -47.96 -12.68 22.57
C ARG A 54 -46.55 -12.27 22.14
N ILE A 55 -46.22 -12.47 20.86
CA ILE A 55 -44.93 -12.05 20.30
C ILE A 55 -44.83 -10.52 20.32
N SER A 56 -45.86 -9.79 19.88
CA SER A 56 -45.83 -8.32 19.87
C SER A 56 -45.73 -7.72 21.27
N SER A 57 -46.44 -8.24 22.27
CA SER A 57 -46.35 -7.72 23.64
C SER A 57 -45.00 -7.98 24.31
N SER A 58 -44.33 -9.08 23.94
CA SER A 58 -42.98 -9.42 24.42
C SER A 58 -41.88 -8.62 23.72
N ILE A 59 -42.13 -8.17 22.48
CA ILE A 59 -41.19 -7.32 21.73
C ILE A 59 -41.24 -5.87 22.25
N ASP A 60 -42.42 -5.37 22.62
CA ASP A 60 -42.61 -3.96 22.98
C ASP A 60 -42.16 -3.64 24.42
N SER A 61 -42.05 -4.64 25.31
CA SER A 61 -41.82 -4.40 26.74
C SER A 61 -40.36 -4.48 27.22
N GLU A 62 -39.44 -5.19 26.56
CA GLU A 62 -38.10 -5.40 27.17
C GLU A 62 -36.90 -5.46 26.21
N VAL A 63 -36.97 -4.87 25.03
CA VAL A 63 -35.76 -4.81 24.19
C VAL A 63 -35.54 -3.43 23.59
N SER A 64 -34.96 -2.54 24.38
CA SER A 64 -34.10 -1.49 23.82
C SER A 64 -32.85 -2.16 23.23
N VAL A 65 -33.00 -2.87 22.11
CA VAL A 65 -31.87 -3.22 21.27
C VAL A 65 -31.29 -1.90 20.83
N LYS A 66 -30.21 -1.49 21.51
CA LYS A 66 -29.34 -0.42 21.04
C LYS A 66 -28.85 -0.90 19.68
N ARG A 67 -29.53 -0.47 18.60
CA ARG A 67 -29.13 -0.77 17.22
C ARG A 67 -27.66 -0.38 17.17
N LEU A 68 -26.79 -1.38 17.07
CA LEU A 68 -25.37 -1.14 16.86
C LEU A 68 -25.33 -0.39 15.54
N SER A 69 -25.12 0.92 15.63
CA SER A 69 -25.09 1.79 14.46
C SER A 69 -24.15 1.14 13.45
N ASN A 70 -24.64 0.91 12.23
CA ASN A 70 -23.94 0.30 11.11
C ASN A 70 -22.73 1.15 10.63
N GLY A 71 -22.10 1.94 11.50
CA GLY A 71 -20.87 2.70 11.23
C GLY A 71 -19.71 1.83 10.77
N ARG A 72 -19.71 0.53 11.11
CA ARG A 72 -18.72 -0.44 10.62
C ARG A 72 -18.84 -0.73 9.12
N PHE A 73 -20.03 -0.66 8.55
CA PHE A 73 -20.24 -0.82 7.10
C PHE A 73 -19.75 0.41 6.31
N LYS A 74 -19.88 1.61 6.89
CA LYS A 74 -19.35 2.83 6.26
C LYS A 74 -17.82 2.85 6.22
N ILE A 75 -17.16 2.28 7.23
CA ILE A 75 -15.69 2.16 7.30
C ILE A 75 -15.17 1.21 6.21
N GLY A 76 -15.88 0.12 5.89
CA GLY A 76 -15.48 -0.82 4.85
C GLY A 76 -15.43 -0.20 3.44
N ILE A 77 -16.38 0.68 3.11
CA ILE A 77 -16.46 1.33 1.79
C ILE A 77 -15.31 2.34 1.61
N TRP A 78 -14.97 3.08 2.67
CA TRP A 78 -13.88 4.06 2.63
C TRP A 78 -12.51 3.38 2.59
N ALA A 79 -12.35 2.25 3.30
CA ALA A 79 -11.13 1.44 3.24
C ALA A 79 -10.90 0.84 1.84
N ALA A 80 -11.95 0.36 1.18
CA ALA A 80 -11.87 -0.15 -0.18
C ALA A 80 -11.49 0.94 -1.19
N ALA A 81 -12.09 2.13 -1.08
CA ALA A 81 -11.75 3.26 -1.95
C ALA A 81 -10.30 3.73 -1.78
N ALA A 82 -9.81 3.77 -0.53
CA ALA A 82 -8.41 4.11 -0.25
C ALA A 82 -7.43 3.09 -0.85
N ALA A 83 -7.72 1.79 -0.72
CA ALA A 83 -6.88 0.73 -1.28
C ALA A 83 -6.77 0.82 -2.81
N VAL A 84 -7.88 1.11 -3.51
CA VAL A 84 -7.88 1.31 -4.97
C VAL A 84 -7.10 2.56 -5.36
N ALA A 85 -7.23 3.67 -4.61
CA ALA A 85 -6.46 4.89 -4.84
C ALA A 85 -4.95 4.67 -4.66
N PHE A 86 -4.53 3.96 -3.60
CA PHE A 86 -3.12 3.63 -3.38
C PHE A 86 -2.56 2.71 -4.47
N LEU A 87 -3.32 1.73 -4.94
CA LEU A 87 -2.92 0.88 -6.06
C LEU A 87 -2.81 1.68 -7.35
N ALA A 88 -3.75 2.58 -7.64
CA ALA A 88 -3.70 3.43 -8.83
C ALA A 88 -2.50 4.37 -8.80
N ILE A 89 -2.20 4.99 -7.66
CA ILE A 89 -1.02 5.84 -7.46
C ILE A 89 0.26 5.00 -7.59
N GLY A 90 0.32 3.84 -6.94
CA GLY A 90 1.47 2.93 -7.02
C GLY A 90 1.75 2.48 -8.46
N ILE A 91 0.72 2.08 -9.20
CA ILE A 91 0.83 1.68 -10.62
C ILE A 91 1.23 2.87 -11.49
N TYR A 92 0.69 4.06 -11.22
CA TYR A 92 1.03 5.29 -11.94
C TYR A 92 2.50 5.65 -11.74
N PHE A 93 3.03 5.62 -10.52
CA PHE A 93 4.44 5.89 -10.25
C PHE A 93 5.38 4.76 -10.69
N PHE A 94 4.92 3.51 -10.67
CA PHE A 94 5.70 2.36 -11.15
C PHE A 94 5.82 2.35 -12.67
N ASN A 95 4.75 2.69 -13.39
CA ASN A 95 4.76 2.81 -14.84
C ASN A 95 5.08 4.22 -15.33
N ALA A 96 5.19 5.20 -14.43
CA ALA A 96 5.66 6.54 -14.76
C ALA A 96 7.06 6.33 -15.34
N PRO A 97 7.25 6.59 -16.64
CA PRO A 97 8.57 6.51 -17.17
C PRO A 97 9.39 7.55 -16.40
N LEU A 98 10.46 7.11 -15.73
CA LEU A 98 11.54 7.99 -15.32
C LEU A 98 12.20 8.54 -16.59
N ASN A 99 11.46 9.32 -17.34
CA ASN A 99 11.93 10.21 -18.39
C ASN A 99 12.25 11.55 -17.72
N ALA A 100 13.01 11.50 -16.63
CA ALA A 100 13.92 12.58 -16.33
C ALA A 100 15.02 12.48 -17.40
N ASP A 101 14.86 13.26 -18.48
CA ASP A 101 15.95 13.66 -19.37
C ASP A 101 16.90 12.53 -19.86
N LYS A 102 16.35 11.42 -20.34
CA LYS A 102 17.15 10.49 -21.19
C LYS A 102 17.56 11.13 -22.52
N SER A 103 16.90 12.22 -22.95
CA SER A 103 17.31 12.96 -24.14
C SER A 103 18.59 13.79 -23.91
N LYS A 104 18.82 14.34 -22.70
CA LYS A 104 20.04 15.11 -22.43
C LYS A 104 21.26 14.25 -22.12
N THR A 105 21.05 13.06 -21.57
CA THR A 105 22.15 12.12 -21.31
C THR A 105 22.55 11.32 -22.55
N ALA A 106 21.63 11.04 -23.47
CA ALA A 106 21.95 10.44 -24.76
C ALA A 106 22.74 11.40 -25.67
N ASP A 107 22.40 12.69 -25.71
CA ASP A 107 23.19 13.68 -26.44
C ASP A 107 24.55 13.95 -25.79
N LEU A 108 24.67 13.90 -24.46
CA LEU A 108 25.97 14.03 -23.81
C LEU A 108 26.86 12.79 -24.04
N ALA A 109 26.29 11.59 -24.09
CA ALA A 109 27.02 10.36 -24.44
C ALA A 109 27.38 10.29 -25.94
N ALA A 110 26.59 10.90 -26.82
CA ALA A 110 26.92 11.07 -28.24
C ALA A 110 27.91 12.21 -28.50
N SER A 111 27.97 13.21 -27.60
CA SER A 111 28.88 14.37 -27.67
C SER A 111 30.19 14.18 -26.90
N THR A 112 30.37 13.08 -26.18
CA THR A 112 31.71 12.65 -25.75
C THR A 112 32.43 12.05 -26.96
N GLY A 113 32.99 12.92 -27.81
CA GLY A 113 33.95 12.52 -28.82
C GLY A 113 34.95 11.57 -28.19
N SER A 114 35.02 10.35 -28.74
CA SER A 114 35.92 9.25 -28.37
C SER A 114 36.94 9.65 -27.30
N ILE A 115 36.61 9.41 -26.03
CA ILE A 115 37.57 9.57 -24.94
C ILE A 115 38.64 8.51 -25.19
N LYS A 116 39.74 8.93 -25.81
CA LYS A 116 40.88 8.06 -26.06
C LYS A 116 41.47 7.67 -24.70
N PRO A 117 41.91 6.41 -24.55
CA PRO A 117 42.60 6.00 -23.32
C PRO A 117 43.77 6.95 -23.03
N GLY A 118 43.95 7.30 -21.75
CA GLY A 118 45.07 8.12 -21.32
C GLY A 118 46.40 7.47 -21.72
N ARG A 119 47.32 8.26 -22.26
CA ARG A 119 48.67 7.81 -22.63
C ARG A 119 49.63 8.00 -21.47
N ASN A 120 50.65 7.15 -21.39
CA ASN A 120 51.70 7.27 -20.39
C ASN A 120 52.82 8.17 -20.94
N THR A 121 52.65 9.49 -20.80
CA THR A 121 53.60 10.48 -21.30
C THR A 121 54.39 11.09 -20.13
N ALA A 122 55.71 10.91 -20.12
CA ALA A 122 56.60 11.51 -19.12
C ALA A 122 57.46 12.62 -19.74
N LYS A 123 57.58 13.77 -19.06
CA LYS A 123 58.45 14.89 -19.46
C LYS A 123 59.54 15.10 -18.41
N LEU A 124 60.79 15.12 -18.85
CA LEU A 124 61.94 15.46 -17.99
C LEU A 124 62.28 16.93 -18.19
N THR A 125 62.21 17.73 -17.12
CA THR A 125 62.65 19.14 -17.12
C THR A 125 64.04 19.24 -16.52
N LEU A 126 64.98 19.77 -17.29
CA LEU A 126 66.37 19.99 -16.87
C LEU A 126 66.50 21.28 -16.05
N ALA A 127 67.58 21.41 -15.28
CA ALA A 127 67.85 22.60 -14.46
C ALA A 127 67.96 23.91 -15.29
N ASN A 128 68.24 23.81 -16.59
CA ASN A 128 68.27 24.94 -17.52
C ASN A 128 66.89 25.28 -18.15
N GLY A 129 65.81 24.64 -17.68
CA GLY A 129 64.45 24.85 -18.20
C GLY A 129 64.13 24.09 -19.49
N LYS A 130 65.08 23.37 -20.09
CA LYS A 130 64.82 22.55 -21.28
C LYS A 130 63.99 21.32 -20.89
N SER A 131 62.94 21.05 -21.64
CA SER A 131 62.09 19.87 -21.47
C SER A 131 62.40 18.81 -22.53
N ILE A 132 62.43 17.55 -22.13
CA ILE A 132 62.61 16.39 -23.02
C ILE A 132 61.42 15.46 -22.82
N ASP A 133 60.73 15.14 -23.91
CA ASP A 133 59.66 14.14 -23.92
C ASP A 133 60.29 12.75 -23.93
N LEU A 134 59.96 11.95 -22.91
CA LEU A 134 60.47 10.59 -22.77
C LEU A 134 59.56 9.61 -23.52
N SER A 135 60.14 8.50 -23.96
CA SER A 135 59.43 7.47 -24.72
C SER A 135 58.42 6.72 -23.85
N GLU A 136 57.19 6.59 -24.34
CA GLU A 136 56.10 5.84 -23.68
C GLU A 136 56.38 4.32 -23.59
N SER A 137 57.32 3.80 -24.39
CA SER A 137 57.64 2.36 -24.46
C SER A 137 58.80 1.93 -23.55
N LYS A 138 59.47 2.88 -22.89
CA LYS A 138 60.67 2.62 -22.08
C LYS A 138 60.34 2.69 -20.59
N THR A 139 60.92 1.78 -19.82
CA THR A 139 60.53 1.54 -18.41
C THR A 139 61.19 2.51 -17.42
N GLY A 140 62.33 3.11 -17.76
CA GLY A 140 63.05 4.02 -16.86
C GLY A 140 64.22 4.75 -17.48
N VAL A 141 64.72 5.77 -16.78
CA VAL A 141 65.87 6.60 -17.14
C VAL A 141 66.98 6.40 -16.11
N VAL A 142 68.21 6.24 -16.59
CA VAL A 142 69.42 6.09 -15.78
C VAL A 142 70.36 7.26 -16.05
N ILE A 143 70.92 7.80 -14.98
CA ILE A 143 71.90 8.88 -15.02
C ILE A 143 73.27 8.24 -14.82
N ASP A 144 74.16 8.41 -15.81
CA ASP A 144 75.55 7.99 -15.75
C ASP A 144 76.48 9.21 -15.90
N VAL A 145 77.76 9.04 -15.56
CA VAL A 145 78.80 10.07 -15.67
C VAL A 145 78.94 10.58 -17.11
N ALA A 146 78.61 9.74 -18.09
CA ALA A 146 78.62 10.08 -19.52
C ALA A 146 77.32 10.72 -20.05
N GLY A 147 76.24 10.74 -19.26
CA GLY A 147 74.97 11.38 -19.65
C GLY A 147 73.70 10.60 -19.30
N LEU A 148 72.57 11.04 -19.88
CA LEU A 148 71.24 10.49 -19.68
C LEU A 148 70.93 9.38 -20.70
N LYS A 149 70.55 8.19 -20.22
CA LYS A 149 70.15 7.04 -21.06
C LYS A 149 68.89 6.38 -20.52
N TYR A 150 68.23 5.60 -21.36
CA TYR A 150 67.19 4.68 -20.90
C TYR A 150 67.82 3.47 -20.19
N SER A 151 67.01 2.74 -19.41
CA SER A 151 67.44 1.53 -18.69
C SER A 151 67.91 0.39 -19.59
N ASP A 152 67.65 0.47 -20.90
CA ASP A 152 68.09 -0.47 -21.93
C ASP A 152 69.33 0.02 -22.70
N GLU A 153 70.05 0.99 -22.14
CA GLU A 153 71.26 1.63 -22.68
C GLU A 153 71.04 2.46 -23.95
N THR A 154 69.80 2.62 -24.41
CA THR A 154 69.50 3.49 -25.55
C THR A 154 69.62 4.97 -25.20
N ALA A 155 70.15 5.77 -26.13
CA ALA A 155 70.34 7.20 -25.92
C ALA A 155 69.00 7.95 -25.96
N ILE A 156 68.84 8.93 -25.08
CA ILE A 156 67.69 9.84 -25.09
C ILE A 156 67.97 10.95 -26.11
N ALA A 157 67.26 10.92 -27.25
CA ALA A 157 67.35 11.97 -28.24
C ALA A 157 66.71 13.26 -27.69
N ALA A 158 67.50 14.33 -27.56
CA ALA A 158 66.98 15.64 -27.20
C ALA A 158 66.25 16.24 -28.41
N THR A 159 64.97 15.94 -28.57
CA THR A 159 64.13 16.61 -29.58
C THR A 159 64.03 18.08 -29.21
N GLN A 160 64.71 18.95 -29.96
CA GLN A 160 64.53 20.39 -29.83
C GLN A 160 63.12 20.71 -30.34
N ALA A 161 62.21 21.03 -29.43
CA ALA A 161 60.94 21.64 -29.79
C ALA A 161 61.25 23.00 -30.44
N ASN A 162 61.22 23.02 -31.76
CA ASN A 162 61.38 24.22 -32.56
C ASN A 162 60.05 24.99 -32.44
N ASP A 163 59.93 25.84 -31.42
CA ASP A 163 58.83 26.79 -31.24
C ASP A 163 58.92 27.89 -32.32
N LEU A 164 58.56 27.55 -33.56
CA LEU A 164 58.12 28.53 -34.54
C LEU A 164 56.61 28.67 -34.41
N LYS A 165 56.23 29.50 -33.44
CA LYS A 165 54.92 30.11 -33.25
C LYS A 165 54.31 30.55 -34.59
N LYS A 166 53.37 29.76 -35.11
CA LYS A 166 52.52 30.11 -36.27
C LYS A 166 51.14 30.54 -35.77
N ASP A 167 51.12 31.50 -34.85
CA ASP A 167 49.90 32.16 -34.41
C ASP A 167 49.93 33.60 -34.92
N GLY A 168 49.04 33.92 -35.87
CA GLY A 168 48.75 35.33 -36.16
C GLY A 168 48.39 35.72 -37.59
N LEU A 169 47.75 34.89 -38.41
CA LEU A 169 47.03 35.39 -39.61
C LEU A 169 45.82 34.51 -39.91
N MET A 170 44.74 34.69 -39.16
CA MET A 170 43.40 34.59 -39.75
C MET A 170 42.71 35.92 -39.50
N SER A 171 42.93 36.79 -40.49
CA SER A 171 42.28 38.08 -40.67
C SER A 171 40.78 37.91 -40.57
N ILE A 172 40.18 38.73 -39.71
CA ILE A 172 38.81 39.20 -39.86
C ILE A 172 38.59 39.65 -41.31
N ALA A 173 37.51 39.18 -41.92
CA ALA A 173 36.94 39.81 -43.10
C ALA A 173 35.43 39.66 -42.99
N THR A 174 34.82 40.83 -42.79
CA THR A 174 33.43 41.21 -43.09
C THR A 174 32.98 40.71 -44.46
#